data_AF-A0A2H9TNZ5-F1
#
_entry.id   AF-A0A2H9TNZ5-F1
#
_cell.length_a   1.000
_cell.length_b   1.000
_cell.length_c   1.000
_cell.angle_alpha   90.00
_cell.angle_beta   90.00
_cell.angle_gamma   90.00
#
_symmetry.space_group_name_H-M   'P 1'
#
loop_
_entity.id
_entity.type
_entity.pdbx_description
1 polymer ?
#
loop_
_entity_poly.entity_id
_entity_poly.type
_entity_poly.pdbx_seq_one_letter_code
_entity_poly.pdbx_strand_id
1 'polypeptide(L)'
;MRAAKLFLLLLQPSQIDSLRISFTPHRIVRECQSSDLKAIFASYEISSFNYLSLHSLLLYGAYDFVRHYCTVRESSERIAALVKLRHYREFHDSLLHISKLGSQPTLAAAIFENANMTYEGRVVDLDSQDSATLSFEAESVFKGIANAALLQISSMRNLRKIAELIMLNDQKNVAWLFDLLAPVMIPEFLAIFLSRDLHTNVDMIAKCNNFLHKGALSPFDHRIRALVLICGMRIKQNSLSVEYENILCRAWSIVTVEDEEKPDFGAIFDTLWTASDGRQDLQYWALMAHMSALVLTTTRDCSRLISVVLKAIPDHLPPALSVPLLEKYLECRPVARLEYPLSHLPLVAQPLSVRLQRWTREGPRMAGHLYRIPPGPPTIAALHMIVEQPYRYHSPLSRISPRMALPLNLVFEEPYLDSTDRQHFRFTDAILAAAEEILLSRSITSQSLSILIASWAILLAERRRMDLSSILRLDESWRAWAKRTAARIPIGPNFVLYRLELWRISTNFAPAELLELVSVPN
;
A
#
# COMPACT_ATOMS: atom_id res chain seq x y z
N MET A 1 3.86 25.57 19.97
CA MET A 1 2.42 25.22 19.97
C MET A 1 1.71 25.43 21.31
N ARG A 2 2.27 25.04 22.48
CA ARG A 2 1.66 25.37 23.79
C ARG A 2 1.51 26.89 24.01
N ALA A 3 2.50 27.69 23.62
CA ALA A 3 2.39 29.15 23.60
C ALA A 3 1.22 29.63 22.71
N ALA A 4 0.93 28.95 21.59
CA ALA A 4 -0.23 29.28 20.74
C ALA A 4 -1.57 28.82 21.35
N LYS A 5 -1.62 27.67 22.08
CA LYS A 5 -2.80 27.23 22.85
C LYS A 5 -3.09 28.19 24.04
N LEU A 6 -2.06 28.67 24.72
CA LEU A 6 -2.16 29.68 25.78
C LEU A 6 -2.53 31.06 25.21
N PHE A 7 -1.97 31.45 24.06
CA PHE A 7 -2.34 32.66 23.35
C PHE A 7 -3.80 32.61 22.90
N LEU A 8 -4.27 31.51 22.32
CA LEU A 8 -5.68 31.29 21.93
C LEU A 8 -6.67 31.33 23.11
N LEU A 9 -6.26 30.94 24.31
CA LEU A 9 -7.08 31.04 25.54
C LEU A 9 -7.13 32.47 26.11
N LEU A 10 -6.14 33.31 25.80
CA LEU A 10 -6.05 34.70 26.24
C LEU A 10 -6.70 35.70 25.27
N LEU A 11 -7.06 35.25 24.08
CA LEU A 11 -7.70 36.06 23.06
C LEU A 11 -9.22 35.99 23.27
N GLN A 12 -9.87 37.14 23.48
CA GLN A 12 -11.33 37.18 23.44
C GLN A 12 -11.77 36.76 22.02
N PRO A 13 -12.60 35.70 21.88
CA PRO A 13 -13.03 35.21 20.57
C PRO A 13 -13.73 36.26 19.69
N SER A 14 -14.22 37.34 20.30
CA SER A 14 -14.87 38.48 19.63
C SER A 14 -13.91 39.47 18.97
N GLN A 15 -12.59 39.35 19.14
CA GLN A 15 -11.60 40.32 18.63
C GLN A 15 -10.64 39.73 17.59
N ILE A 16 -10.76 38.45 17.25
CA ILE A 16 -9.91 37.80 16.26
C ILE A 16 -10.75 37.13 15.19
N ASP A 17 -10.72 37.73 13.99
CA ASP A 17 -11.37 37.17 12.82
C ASP A 17 -10.60 35.96 12.25
N SER A 18 -9.26 35.96 12.36
CA SER A 18 -8.43 34.82 11.91
C SER A 18 -7.06 34.75 12.61
N LEU A 19 -6.52 33.52 12.75
CA LEU A 19 -5.16 33.25 13.23
C LEU A 19 -4.33 32.61 12.12
N ARG A 20 -3.20 33.23 11.77
CA ARG A 20 -2.23 32.66 10.82
C ARG A 20 -1.16 31.87 11.56
N ILE A 21 -1.00 30.59 11.23
CA ILE A 21 0.02 29.71 11.80
C ILE A 21 0.95 29.23 10.67
N SER A 22 2.26 29.29 10.91
CA SER A 22 3.26 28.76 9.98
C SER A 22 4.01 27.59 10.61
N PHE A 23 4.14 26.50 9.86
CA PHE A 23 4.84 25.29 10.26
C PHE A 23 5.45 24.61 9.04
N THR A 24 6.38 23.69 9.28
CA THR A 24 6.85 22.75 8.25
C THR A 24 6.17 21.39 8.45
N PRO A 25 5.93 20.61 7.37
CA PRO A 25 5.34 19.28 7.49
C PRO A 25 6.10 18.38 8.48
N HIS A 26 7.43 18.40 8.43
CA HIS A 26 8.29 17.64 9.33
C HIS A 26 8.06 18.00 10.80
N ARG A 27 7.96 19.29 11.12
CA ARG A 27 7.72 19.77 12.48
C ARG A 27 6.34 19.34 12.99
N ILE A 28 5.32 19.41 12.14
CA ILE A 28 3.99 18.93 12.49
C ILE A 28 4.01 17.44 12.86
N VAL A 29 4.63 16.60 12.04
CA VAL A 29 4.68 15.15 12.31
C VAL A 29 5.39 14.84 13.62
N ARG A 30 6.41 15.65 13.97
CA ARG A 30 7.19 15.49 15.20
C ARG A 30 6.46 16.00 16.44
N GLU A 31 5.68 17.08 16.32
CA GLU A 31 5.11 17.80 17.47
C GLU A 31 3.60 17.56 17.69
N CYS A 32 2.86 17.16 16.67
CA CYS A 32 1.40 17.05 16.72
C CYS A 32 0.94 15.60 16.94
N GLN A 33 -0.11 15.41 17.72
CA GLN A 33 -0.84 14.13 17.82
C GLN A 33 -1.87 13.99 16.70
N SER A 34 -2.40 12.78 16.48
CA SER A 34 -3.47 12.59 15.49
C SER A 34 -4.69 13.46 15.78
N SER A 35 -5.03 13.71 17.05
CA SER A 35 -6.09 14.66 17.42
C SER A 35 -5.77 16.10 17.03
N ASP A 36 -4.53 16.56 17.23
CA ASP A 36 -4.10 17.90 16.80
C ASP A 36 -4.15 18.01 15.27
N LEU A 37 -3.70 16.98 14.54
CA LEU A 37 -3.77 16.93 13.08
C LEU A 37 -5.21 17.01 12.56
N LYS A 38 -6.12 16.23 13.15
CA LYS A 38 -7.55 16.27 12.80
C LYS A 38 -8.15 17.65 13.08
N ALA A 39 -7.80 18.26 14.21
CA ALA A 39 -8.25 19.61 14.55
C ALA A 39 -7.74 20.64 13.52
N ILE A 40 -6.48 20.55 13.11
CA ILE A 40 -5.91 21.39 12.04
C ILE A 40 -6.70 21.21 10.73
N PHE A 41 -6.95 19.96 10.32
CA PHE A 41 -7.69 19.68 9.09
C PHE A 41 -9.19 20.04 9.15
N ALA A 42 -9.77 20.10 10.36
CA ALA A 42 -11.15 20.53 10.56
C ALA A 42 -11.33 22.06 10.60
N SER A 43 -10.29 22.80 11.00
CA SER A 43 -10.41 24.24 11.29
C SER A 43 -9.83 25.16 10.22
N TYR A 44 -9.06 24.64 9.26
CA TYR A 44 -8.45 25.49 8.25
C TYR A 44 -9.49 26.10 7.29
N GLU A 45 -9.19 27.24 6.69
CA GLU A 45 -10.04 27.85 5.67
C GLU A 45 -9.64 27.37 4.27
N ILE A 46 -10.61 26.88 3.48
CA ILE A 46 -10.40 26.54 2.05
C ILE A 46 -10.63 27.80 1.21
N SER A 47 -9.57 28.57 1.04
CA SER A 47 -9.58 29.80 0.25
C SER A 47 -8.42 29.85 -0.75
N SER A 48 -8.44 30.83 -1.64
CA SER A 48 -7.39 31.04 -2.65
C SER A 48 -5.99 31.21 -2.08
N PHE A 49 -5.89 31.62 -0.81
CA PHE A 49 -4.61 31.82 -0.14
C PHE A 49 -4.01 30.51 0.41
N ASN A 50 -4.83 29.50 0.72
CA ASN A 50 -4.40 28.36 1.53
C ASN A 50 -4.50 27.00 0.83
N TYR A 51 -5.32 26.83 -0.21
CA TYR A 51 -5.51 25.50 -0.83
C TYR A 51 -4.21 24.91 -1.39
N LEU A 52 -3.31 25.73 -1.94
CA LEU A 52 -2.01 25.27 -2.45
C LEU A 52 -1.10 24.75 -1.31
N SER A 53 -1.08 25.47 -0.19
CA SER A 53 -0.29 25.05 0.98
C SER A 53 -0.80 23.72 1.54
N LEU A 54 -2.12 23.54 1.57
CA LEU A 54 -2.70 22.28 1.99
C LEU A 54 -2.44 21.15 0.99
N HIS A 55 -2.59 21.43 -0.30
CA HIS A 55 -2.24 20.48 -1.36
C HIS A 55 -0.79 19.99 -1.20
N SER A 56 0.17 20.90 -1.03
CA SER A 56 1.57 20.54 -0.78
C SER A 56 1.79 19.76 0.52
N LEU A 57 1.03 20.06 1.58
CA LEU A 57 1.09 19.30 2.83
C LEU A 57 0.59 17.87 2.63
N LEU A 58 -0.52 17.68 1.91
CA LEU A 58 -1.09 16.36 1.62
C LEU A 58 -0.20 15.52 0.70
N LEU A 59 0.56 16.15 -0.19
CA LEU A 59 1.54 15.49 -1.05
C LEU A 59 2.91 15.27 -0.41
N TYR A 60 3.06 15.56 0.89
CA TYR A 60 4.35 15.44 1.57
C TYR A 60 4.87 13.99 1.58
N GLY A 61 5.93 13.72 0.83
CA GLY A 61 6.40 12.36 0.57
C GLY A 61 6.98 11.58 1.76
N ALA A 62 7.15 12.21 2.93
CA ALA A 62 7.70 11.55 4.13
C ALA A 62 6.66 11.28 5.24
N TYR A 63 5.39 11.63 5.02
CA TYR A 63 4.30 11.30 5.94
C TYR A 63 2.93 11.32 5.23
N ASP A 64 2.10 10.32 5.51
CA ASP A 64 0.74 10.25 4.97
C ASP A 64 -0.24 11.16 5.74
N PHE A 65 -0.29 12.43 5.35
CA PHE A 65 -1.27 13.39 5.88
C PHE A 65 -2.70 13.13 5.38
N VAL A 66 -2.84 12.55 4.19
CA VAL A 66 -4.14 12.21 3.58
C VAL A 66 -4.94 11.32 4.52
N ARG A 67 -4.29 10.36 5.17
CA ARG A 67 -4.90 9.51 6.19
C ARG A 67 -5.65 10.29 7.27
N HIS A 68 -5.14 11.43 7.75
CA HIS A 68 -5.82 12.22 8.78
C HIS A 68 -6.90 13.12 8.19
N TYR A 69 -6.58 13.79 7.07
CA TYR A 69 -7.48 14.68 6.36
C TYR A 69 -8.79 13.98 5.93
N CYS A 70 -8.70 12.73 5.45
CA CYS A 70 -9.86 11.95 5.00
C CYS A 70 -10.79 11.50 6.13
N THR A 71 -10.35 11.55 7.39
CA THR A 71 -11.22 11.24 8.55
C THR A 71 -12.09 12.40 9.01
N VAL A 72 -11.78 13.63 8.57
CA VAL A 72 -12.52 14.83 8.95
C VAL A 72 -13.80 14.92 8.12
N ARG A 73 -14.95 15.18 8.75
CA ARG A 73 -16.19 15.51 8.03
C ARG A 73 -16.21 16.97 7.62
N GLU A 74 -16.63 17.23 6.39
CA GLU A 74 -16.66 18.59 5.83
C GLU A 74 -17.99 19.28 6.12
N SER A 75 -17.93 20.57 6.45
CA SER A 75 -19.13 21.41 6.55
C SER A 75 -19.67 21.75 5.15
N SER A 76 -20.94 22.14 5.05
CA SER A 76 -21.55 22.54 3.78
C SER A 76 -20.78 23.67 3.07
N GLU A 77 -20.28 24.64 3.85
CA GLU A 77 -19.45 25.75 3.34
C GLU A 77 -18.14 25.26 2.73
N ARG A 78 -17.47 24.33 3.41
CA ARG A 78 -16.21 23.75 2.93
C ARG A 78 -16.42 22.82 1.74
N ILE A 79 -17.54 22.08 1.70
CA ILE A 79 -17.95 21.34 0.51
C ILE A 79 -18.13 22.28 -0.67
N ALA A 80 -18.85 23.40 -0.50
CA ALA A 80 -19.03 24.38 -1.56
C ALA A 80 -17.69 24.96 -2.05
N ALA A 81 -16.72 25.17 -1.16
CA ALA A 81 -15.37 25.58 -1.54
C ALA A 81 -14.60 24.48 -2.31
N LEU A 82 -14.64 23.22 -1.84
CA LEU A 82 -13.99 22.08 -2.49
C LEU A 82 -14.58 21.78 -3.87
N VAL A 83 -15.89 21.91 -4.04
CA VAL A 83 -16.58 21.69 -5.32
C VAL A 83 -16.08 22.65 -6.40
N LYS A 84 -15.70 23.89 -6.04
CA LYS A 84 -15.08 24.83 -6.98
C LYS A 84 -13.73 24.32 -7.51
N LEU A 85 -13.08 23.42 -6.78
CA LEU A 85 -11.78 22.85 -7.15
C LEU A 85 -11.89 21.62 -8.08
N ARG A 86 -13.09 21.12 -8.38
CA ARG A 86 -13.31 19.88 -9.16
C ARG A 86 -12.77 19.88 -10.60
N HIS A 87 -12.44 21.05 -11.15
CA HIS A 87 -11.91 21.19 -12.51
C HIS A 87 -10.37 21.22 -12.54
N TYR A 88 -9.73 21.30 -11.37
CA TYR A 88 -8.28 21.39 -11.22
C TYR A 88 -7.73 20.00 -10.90
N ARG A 89 -7.13 19.37 -11.90
CA ARG A 89 -6.67 17.97 -11.87
C ARG A 89 -5.66 17.72 -10.76
N GLU A 90 -4.82 18.69 -10.46
CA GLU A 90 -3.81 18.64 -9.40
C GLU A 90 -4.42 18.38 -8.00
N PHE A 91 -5.67 18.78 -7.75
CA PHE A 91 -6.32 18.59 -6.46
C PHE A 91 -6.99 17.23 -6.30
N HIS A 92 -7.15 16.46 -7.38
CA HIS A 92 -7.80 15.14 -7.32
C HIS A 92 -7.03 14.12 -6.47
N ASP A 93 -5.70 14.24 -6.44
CA ASP A 93 -4.81 13.37 -5.65
C ASP A 93 -4.61 13.84 -4.19
N SER A 94 -5.28 14.90 -3.77
CA SER A 94 -5.01 15.54 -2.48
C SER A 94 -6.30 15.99 -1.79
N LEU A 95 -6.81 17.17 -2.13
CA LEU A 95 -8.00 17.75 -1.51
C LEU A 95 -9.26 16.94 -1.85
N LEU A 96 -9.33 16.42 -3.07
CA LEU A 96 -10.42 15.60 -3.58
C LEU A 96 -10.02 14.12 -3.69
N HIS A 97 -9.07 13.69 -2.85
CA HIS A 97 -8.58 12.31 -2.82
C HIS A 97 -9.73 11.30 -2.70
N ILE A 98 -9.59 10.14 -3.34
CA ILE A 98 -10.66 9.14 -3.44
C ILE A 98 -11.19 8.69 -2.07
N SER A 99 -10.30 8.55 -1.08
CA SER A 99 -10.65 8.25 0.32
C SER A 99 -11.52 9.32 0.96
N LYS A 100 -11.31 10.59 0.60
CA LYS A 100 -12.14 11.72 1.05
C LYS A 100 -13.52 11.64 0.43
N LEU A 101 -13.60 11.32 -0.85
CA LEU A 101 -14.87 11.15 -1.55
C LEU A 101 -15.66 9.95 -0.99
N GLY A 102 -14.98 8.83 -0.72
CA GLY A 102 -15.58 7.66 -0.07
C GLY A 102 -16.08 7.94 1.35
N SER A 103 -15.41 8.81 2.11
CA SER A 103 -15.85 9.16 3.47
C SER A 103 -16.86 10.32 3.53
N GLN A 104 -17.07 11.04 2.42
CA GLN A 104 -17.97 12.20 2.30
C GLN A 104 -18.94 12.03 1.11
N PRO A 105 -20.04 11.27 1.27
CA PRO A 105 -20.99 11.02 0.18
C PRO A 105 -21.57 12.30 -0.45
N THR A 106 -21.83 13.33 0.36
CA THR A 106 -22.34 14.63 -0.11
C THR A 106 -21.34 15.38 -0.99
N LEU A 107 -20.06 15.36 -0.64
CA LEU A 107 -18.99 15.94 -1.46
C LEU A 107 -18.82 15.16 -2.77
N ALA A 108 -18.82 13.81 -2.69
CA ALA A 108 -18.71 12.96 -3.86
C ALA A 108 -19.88 13.21 -4.84
N ALA A 109 -21.12 13.23 -4.34
CA ALA A 109 -22.28 13.55 -5.15
C ALA A 109 -22.13 14.93 -5.85
N ALA A 110 -21.78 15.98 -5.12
CA ALA A 110 -21.63 17.33 -5.68
C ALA A 110 -20.51 17.45 -6.74
N ILE A 111 -19.49 16.57 -6.69
CA ILE A 111 -18.44 16.51 -7.71
C ILE A 111 -18.91 15.78 -8.96
N PHE A 112 -19.59 14.64 -8.79
CA PHE A 112 -20.03 13.76 -9.88
C PHE A 112 -21.45 14.07 -10.41
N GLU A 113 -22.17 15.03 -9.83
CA GLU A 113 -23.45 15.55 -10.36
C GLU A 113 -23.29 16.16 -11.76
N ASN A 114 -22.12 16.69 -12.08
CA ASN A 114 -21.83 17.21 -13.41
C ASN A 114 -21.39 16.07 -14.34
N ALA A 115 -22.25 15.71 -15.31
CA ALA A 115 -21.99 14.63 -16.26
C ALA A 115 -20.70 14.81 -17.10
N ASN A 116 -20.16 16.03 -17.20
CA ASN A 116 -18.93 16.32 -17.94
C ASN A 116 -17.67 16.29 -17.07
N MET A 117 -17.77 15.93 -15.80
CA MET A 117 -16.63 15.87 -14.90
C MET A 117 -15.82 14.59 -15.15
N THR A 118 -14.53 14.75 -15.45
CA THR A 118 -13.56 13.63 -15.49
C THR A 118 -12.70 13.68 -14.24
N TYR A 119 -12.84 12.66 -13.39
CA TYR A 119 -11.98 12.51 -12.22
C TYR A 119 -10.66 11.87 -12.64
N GLU A 120 -9.57 12.56 -12.34
CA GLU A 120 -8.19 12.16 -12.72
C GLU A 120 -7.33 11.79 -11.51
N GLY A 121 -7.92 11.73 -10.31
CA GLY A 121 -7.19 11.30 -9.12
C GLY A 121 -6.94 9.80 -9.17
N ARG A 122 -5.84 9.36 -8.55
CA ARG A 122 -5.44 7.96 -8.46
C ARG A 122 -6.49 7.15 -7.71
N VAL A 123 -7.01 6.12 -8.39
CA VAL A 123 -7.95 5.14 -7.82
C VAL A 123 -7.27 3.80 -7.61
N VAL A 124 -6.44 3.35 -8.57
CA VAL A 124 -5.81 2.02 -8.54
C VAL A 124 -4.29 2.05 -8.32
N ASP A 125 -3.64 3.21 -8.50
CA ASP A 125 -2.22 3.45 -8.18
C ASP A 125 -2.06 4.05 -6.77
N LEU A 126 -2.84 3.55 -5.81
CA LEU A 126 -2.72 3.96 -4.42
C LEU A 126 -1.75 3.04 -3.69
N ASP A 127 -0.87 3.64 -2.90
CA ASP A 127 -0.02 2.89 -2.00
C ASP A 127 -0.89 2.07 -1.03
N SER A 128 -0.42 0.88 -0.65
CA SER A 128 -1.16 -0.13 0.14
C SER A 128 -1.73 0.34 1.49
N GLN A 129 -1.41 1.57 1.89
CA GLN A 129 -1.76 2.24 3.14
C GLN A 129 -3.16 2.86 3.12
N ASP A 130 -3.74 3.13 1.94
CA ASP A 130 -5.04 3.77 1.86
C ASP A 130 -6.15 2.82 2.33
N SER A 131 -6.53 2.99 3.59
CA SER A 131 -7.51 2.14 4.29
C SER A 131 -8.95 2.50 3.96
N ALA A 132 -9.21 3.54 3.17
CA ALA A 132 -10.58 3.89 2.81
C ALA A 132 -11.18 2.80 1.93
N THR A 133 -12.26 2.21 2.43
CA THR A 133 -13.11 1.30 1.68
C THR A 133 -13.86 2.08 0.62
N LEU A 134 -13.75 1.65 -0.64
CA LEU A 134 -14.49 2.22 -1.76
C LEU A 134 -15.90 1.63 -1.85
N SER A 135 -16.81 2.15 -1.03
CA SER A 135 -18.25 1.85 -1.10
C SER A 135 -19.00 3.13 -1.41
N PHE A 136 -19.77 3.13 -2.50
CA PHE A 136 -20.50 4.30 -2.97
C PHE A 136 -21.97 3.97 -3.15
N GLU A 137 -22.84 4.68 -2.45
CA GLU A 137 -24.28 4.49 -2.55
C GLU A 137 -24.85 5.05 -3.87
N ALA A 138 -24.30 6.16 -4.34
CA ALA A 138 -24.75 6.82 -5.56
C ALA A 138 -24.12 6.17 -6.81
N GLU A 139 -24.97 5.68 -7.72
CA GLU A 139 -24.57 5.04 -8.99
C GLU A 139 -23.69 5.96 -9.86
N SER A 140 -23.98 7.27 -9.90
CA SER A 140 -23.17 8.24 -10.66
C SER A 140 -21.74 8.35 -10.14
N VAL A 141 -21.58 8.37 -8.82
CA VAL A 141 -20.27 8.41 -8.14
C VAL A 141 -19.50 7.12 -8.42
N PHE A 142 -20.13 5.96 -8.25
CA PHE A 142 -19.52 4.66 -8.54
C PHE A 142 -19.02 4.59 -9.98
N LYS A 143 -19.88 4.94 -10.96
CA LYS A 143 -19.53 4.92 -12.39
C LYS A 143 -18.39 5.88 -12.73
N GLY A 144 -18.42 7.10 -12.18
CA GLY A 144 -17.35 8.09 -12.37
C GLY A 144 -15.99 7.57 -11.88
N ILE A 145 -15.97 6.95 -10.71
CA ILE A 145 -14.76 6.39 -10.09
C ILE A 145 -14.27 5.13 -10.83
N ALA A 146 -15.19 4.25 -11.24
CA ALA A 146 -14.87 3.07 -12.01
C ALA A 146 -14.27 3.41 -13.40
N ASN A 147 -14.81 4.43 -14.07
CA ASN A 147 -14.24 4.93 -15.32
C ASN A 147 -12.83 5.51 -15.11
N ALA A 148 -12.61 6.27 -14.03
CA ALA A 148 -11.28 6.76 -13.67
C ALA A 148 -10.30 5.61 -13.39
N ALA A 149 -10.74 4.56 -12.68
CA ALA A 149 -9.96 3.36 -12.43
C ALA A 149 -9.56 2.65 -13.75
N LEU A 150 -10.49 2.54 -14.70
CA LEU A 150 -10.27 1.92 -16.01
C LEU A 150 -9.14 2.62 -16.79
N LEU A 151 -9.14 3.95 -16.82
CA LEU A 151 -8.10 4.75 -17.48
C LEU A 151 -6.71 4.56 -16.85
N GLN A 152 -6.65 4.09 -15.61
CA GLN A 152 -5.44 3.91 -14.84
C GLN A 152 -4.98 2.45 -14.72
N ILE A 153 -5.68 1.48 -15.33
CA ILE A 153 -5.38 0.05 -15.17
C ILE A 153 -3.92 -0.27 -15.51
N SER A 154 -3.34 0.34 -16.54
CA SER A 154 -1.93 0.16 -16.91
C SER A 154 -0.94 0.58 -15.82
N SER A 155 -1.34 1.47 -14.91
CA SER A 155 -0.51 1.95 -13.79
C SER A 155 -0.79 1.22 -12.47
N MET A 156 -1.75 0.29 -12.45
CA MET A 156 -2.20 -0.41 -11.25
C MET A 156 -1.06 -1.17 -10.57
N ARG A 157 -0.81 -0.91 -9.28
CA ARG A 157 0.22 -1.59 -8.47
C ARG A 157 -0.27 -2.81 -7.71
N ASN A 158 -1.56 -2.89 -7.45
CA ASN A 158 -2.17 -4.02 -6.78
C ASN A 158 -3.66 -4.13 -7.15
N LEU A 159 -4.22 -5.32 -6.99
CA LEU A 159 -5.61 -5.60 -7.34
C LEU A 159 -6.62 -5.17 -6.26
N ARG A 160 -6.16 -4.66 -5.12
CA ARG A 160 -6.99 -4.44 -3.93
C ARG A 160 -8.15 -3.48 -4.20
N LYS A 161 -7.90 -2.37 -4.89
CA LYS A 161 -8.93 -1.35 -5.14
C LYS A 161 -9.99 -1.83 -6.12
N ILE A 162 -9.60 -2.61 -7.13
CA ILE A 162 -10.56 -3.31 -8.00
C ILE A 162 -11.38 -4.33 -7.19
N ALA A 163 -10.73 -5.09 -6.29
CA ALA A 163 -11.44 -5.98 -5.39
C ALA A 163 -12.42 -5.26 -4.46
N GLU A 164 -12.04 -4.11 -3.89
CA GLU A 164 -12.95 -3.29 -3.07
C GLU A 164 -14.16 -2.81 -3.89
N LEU A 165 -13.96 -2.32 -5.11
CA LEU A 165 -15.06 -1.92 -6.01
C LEU A 165 -16.02 -3.08 -6.30
N ILE A 166 -15.52 -4.30 -6.47
CA ILE A 166 -16.32 -5.49 -6.78
C ILE A 166 -17.01 -6.06 -5.53
N MET A 167 -16.34 -6.07 -4.38
CA MET A 167 -16.80 -6.75 -3.18
C MET A 167 -17.72 -5.87 -2.31
N LEU A 168 -17.57 -4.54 -2.34
CA LEU A 168 -18.24 -3.62 -1.41
C LEU A 168 -19.42 -2.84 -2.01
N ASN A 169 -19.74 -3.07 -3.29
CA ASN A 169 -20.83 -2.36 -3.98
C ASN A 169 -21.95 -3.34 -4.38
N ASP A 170 -23.15 -2.82 -4.65
CA ASP A 170 -24.31 -3.64 -4.98
C ASP A 170 -24.12 -4.45 -6.29
N GLN A 171 -25.03 -5.39 -6.51
CA GLN A 171 -24.98 -6.30 -7.66
C GLN A 171 -25.16 -5.59 -9.00
N LYS A 172 -25.99 -4.54 -9.07
CA LYS A 172 -26.26 -3.81 -10.31
C LYS A 172 -25.00 -3.07 -10.78
N ASN A 173 -24.35 -2.36 -9.86
CA ASN A 173 -23.10 -1.65 -10.10
C ASN A 173 -21.97 -2.61 -10.52
N VAL A 174 -21.90 -3.78 -9.90
CA VAL A 174 -20.86 -4.77 -10.23
C VAL A 174 -21.14 -5.52 -11.53
N ALA A 175 -22.39 -5.80 -11.86
CA ALA A 175 -22.75 -6.31 -13.17
C ALA A 175 -22.39 -5.32 -14.30
N TRP A 176 -22.59 -4.02 -14.07
CA TRP A 176 -22.16 -2.97 -14.98
C TRP A 176 -20.63 -2.88 -15.09
N LEU A 177 -19.91 -2.97 -13.96
CA LEU A 177 -18.45 -2.97 -13.93
C LEU A 177 -17.86 -4.18 -14.68
N PHE A 178 -18.50 -5.35 -14.60
CA PHE A 178 -18.10 -6.52 -15.37
C PHE A 178 -18.17 -6.25 -16.87
N ASP A 179 -19.28 -5.67 -17.36
CA ASP A 179 -19.43 -5.33 -18.77
C ASP A 179 -18.38 -4.30 -19.21
N LEU A 180 -18.10 -3.31 -18.35
CA LEU A 180 -17.10 -2.28 -18.61
C LEU A 180 -15.68 -2.88 -18.72
N LEU A 181 -15.34 -3.84 -17.86
CA LEU A 181 -14.03 -4.49 -17.84
C LEU A 181 -13.89 -5.60 -18.88
N ALA A 182 -14.98 -6.07 -19.50
CA ALA A 182 -14.93 -7.18 -20.46
C ALA A 182 -13.85 -7.04 -21.56
N PRO A 183 -13.63 -5.86 -22.18
CA PRO A 183 -12.58 -5.69 -23.20
C PRO A 183 -11.14 -5.80 -22.67
N VAL A 184 -10.95 -5.59 -21.37
CA VAL A 184 -9.65 -5.61 -20.67
C VAL A 184 -9.61 -6.66 -19.56
N MET A 185 -10.49 -7.66 -19.64
CA MET A 185 -10.67 -8.65 -18.59
C MET A 185 -9.43 -9.55 -18.52
N ILE A 186 -8.75 -9.54 -17.37
CA ILE A 186 -7.61 -10.41 -17.07
C ILE A 186 -8.03 -11.55 -16.13
N PRO A 187 -7.27 -12.66 -16.06
CA PRO A 187 -7.60 -13.79 -15.18
C PRO A 187 -7.85 -13.38 -13.72
N GLU A 188 -7.05 -12.47 -13.19
CA GLU A 188 -7.13 -12.02 -11.80
C GLU A 188 -8.39 -11.19 -11.52
N PHE A 189 -8.85 -10.35 -12.46
CA PHE A 189 -10.11 -9.62 -12.32
C PHE A 189 -11.29 -10.59 -12.30
N LEU A 190 -11.29 -11.56 -13.21
CA LEU A 190 -12.33 -12.56 -13.25
C LEU A 190 -12.36 -13.37 -11.95
N ALA A 191 -11.20 -13.77 -11.43
CA ALA A 191 -11.12 -14.47 -10.15
C ALA A 191 -11.79 -13.66 -9.02
N ILE A 192 -11.56 -12.34 -8.97
CA ILE A 192 -12.20 -11.46 -7.97
C ILE A 192 -13.73 -11.44 -8.14
N PHE A 193 -14.25 -11.32 -9.37
CA PHE A 193 -15.69 -11.39 -9.62
C PHE A 193 -16.28 -12.73 -9.17
N LEU A 194 -15.57 -13.82 -9.43
CA LEU A 194 -16.00 -15.16 -9.03
C LEU A 194 -15.90 -15.33 -7.50
N SER A 195 -14.92 -14.72 -6.83
CA SER A 195 -14.72 -14.79 -5.38
C SER A 195 -15.77 -14.06 -4.56
N ARG A 196 -16.56 -13.18 -5.18
CA ARG A 196 -17.75 -12.63 -4.53
C ARG A 196 -18.72 -13.78 -4.28
N ASP A 197 -19.02 -14.09 -3.00
CA ASP A 197 -19.83 -15.22 -2.50
C ASP A 197 -21.26 -15.29 -3.08
N LEU A 198 -21.31 -15.60 -4.36
CA LEU A 198 -22.49 -15.58 -5.21
C LEU A 198 -22.49 -16.88 -6.01
N HIS A 199 -22.29 -18.00 -5.31
CA HIS A 199 -22.35 -19.36 -5.85
C HIS A 199 -23.68 -19.69 -6.55
N THR A 200 -24.67 -18.80 -6.47
CA THR A 200 -26.00 -18.92 -7.11
C THR A 200 -26.40 -17.67 -7.92
N ASN A 201 -25.49 -16.74 -8.20
CA ASN A 201 -25.88 -15.55 -8.95
C ASN A 201 -25.98 -15.85 -10.45
N VAL A 202 -27.22 -16.13 -10.86
CA VAL A 202 -27.65 -16.31 -12.25
C VAL A 202 -27.11 -15.20 -13.16
N ASP A 203 -27.01 -13.95 -12.67
CA ASP A 203 -26.50 -12.85 -13.46
C ASP A 203 -25.00 -13.02 -13.77
N MET A 204 -24.17 -13.42 -12.79
CA MET A 204 -22.72 -13.57 -13.02
C MET A 204 -22.42 -14.77 -13.93
N ILE A 205 -23.18 -15.85 -13.79
CA ILE A 205 -23.13 -17.00 -14.70
C ILE A 205 -23.51 -16.57 -16.12
N ALA A 206 -24.57 -15.78 -16.27
CA ALA A 206 -24.97 -15.22 -17.56
C ALA A 206 -23.91 -14.27 -18.12
N LYS A 207 -23.29 -13.43 -17.29
CA LYS A 207 -22.17 -12.55 -17.68
C LYS A 207 -20.95 -13.33 -18.15
N CYS A 208 -20.58 -14.42 -17.48
CA CYS A 208 -19.47 -15.28 -17.91
C CYS A 208 -19.75 -15.98 -19.24
N ASN A 209 -20.96 -16.52 -19.42
CA ASN A 209 -21.40 -17.08 -20.71
C ASN A 209 -21.40 -16.01 -21.82
N ASN A 210 -21.93 -14.82 -21.53
CA ASN A 210 -21.91 -13.71 -22.47
C ASN A 210 -20.48 -13.26 -22.79
N PHE A 211 -19.58 -13.23 -21.81
CA PHE A 211 -18.17 -12.89 -22.03
C PHE A 211 -17.50 -13.87 -23.01
N LEU A 212 -17.81 -15.16 -22.89
CA LEU A 212 -17.30 -16.20 -23.80
C LEU A 212 -17.75 -15.94 -25.24
N HIS A 213 -19.03 -15.59 -25.46
CA HIS A 213 -19.62 -15.55 -26.80
C HIS A 213 -19.76 -14.16 -27.44
N LYS A 214 -19.85 -13.08 -26.65
CA LYS A 214 -20.26 -11.75 -27.12
C LYS A 214 -19.09 -10.96 -27.69
N GLY A 215 -19.08 -10.72 -29.00
CA GLY A 215 -18.13 -9.81 -29.63
C GLY A 215 -16.72 -10.39 -29.79
N ALA A 216 -16.58 -11.72 -29.86
CA ALA A 216 -15.35 -12.33 -30.36
C ALA A 216 -15.24 -12.04 -31.87
N LEU A 217 -14.29 -11.17 -32.24
CA LEU A 217 -14.07 -10.76 -33.61
C LEU A 217 -13.37 -11.84 -34.44
N SER A 218 -12.67 -12.76 -33.76
CA SER A 218 -11.94 -13.86 -34.38
C SER A 218 -12.01 -15.14 -33.52
N PRO A 219 -11.81 -16.33 -34.12
CA PRO A 219 -11.65 -17.58 -33.37
C PRO A 219 -10.51 -17.52 -32.34
N PHE A 220 -9.48 -16.73 -32.62
CA PHE A 220 -8.35 -16.55 -31.71
C PHE A 220 -8.74 -15.73 -30.47
N ASP A 221 -9.49 -14.64 -30.63
CA ASP A 221 -9.99 -13.86 -29.50
C ASP A 221 -10.98 -14.66 -28.65
N HIS A 222 -11.76 -15.55 -29.29
CA HIS A 222 -12.62 -16.50 -28.58
C HIS A 222 -11.79 -17.45 -27.69
N ARG A 223 -10.66 -17.96 -28.20
CA ARG A 223 -9.71 -18.78 -27.42
C ARG A 223 -9.08 -18.01 -26.27
N ILE A 224 -8.68 -16.75 -26.47
CA ILE A 224 -8.14 -15.91 -25.39
C ILE A 224 -9.16 -15.75 -24.26
N ARG A 225 -10.41 -15.44 -24.59
CA ARG A 225 -11.47 -15.29 -23.58
C ARG A 225 -11.76 -16.58 -22.83
N ALA A 226 -11.79 -17.71 -23.54
CA ALA A 226 -11.91 -19.02 -22.93
C ALA A 226 -10.75 -19.29 -21.95
N LEU A 227 -9.51 -18.97 -22.33
CA LEU A 227 -8.34 -19.14 -21.48
C LEU A 227 -8.33 -18.19 -20.27
N VAL A 228 -8.77 -16.94 -20.42
CA VAL A 228 -8.98 -16.02 -19.29
C VAL A 228 -9.99 -16.62 -18.31
N LEU A 229 -11.07 -17.22 -18.82
CA LEU A 229 -12.09 -17.87 -18.01
C LEU A 229 -11.55 -19.06 -17.23
N ILE A 230 -10.86 -19.96 -17.91
CA ILE A 230 -10.19 -21.12 -17.32
C ILE A 230 -9.21 -20.69 -16.22
N CYS A 231 -8.33 -19.73 -16.53
CA CYS A 231 -7.31 -19.27 -15.59
C CYS A 231 -7.94 -18.58 -14.38
N GLY A 232 -8.92 -17.69 -14.58
CA GLY A 232 -9.61 -17.00 -13.49
C GLY A 232 -10.35 -17.97 -12.55
N MET A 233 -11.00 -19.00 -13.10
CA MET A 233 -11.64 -20.04 -12.29
C MET A 233 -10.63 -20.86 -11.48
N ARG A 234 -9.46 -21.16 -12.06
CA ARG A 234 -8.38 -21.88 -11.37
C ARG A 234 -7.78 -21.06 -10.22
N ILE A 235 -7.66 -19.73 -10.38
CA ILE A 235 -7.16 -18.83 -9.32
C ILE A 235 -8.07 -18.83 -8.10
N LYS A 236 -9.40 -18.92 -8.28
CA LYS A 236 -10.37 -18.91 -7.17
C LYS A 236 -10.19 -20.10 -6.20
N GLN A 237 -9.60 -21.22 -6.62
CA GLN A 237 -9.24 -22.40 -5.82
C GLN A 237 -10.36 -23.07 -4.96
N ASN A 238 -11.61 -22.60 -5.00
CA ASN A 238 -12.77 -23.15 -4.28
C ASN A 238 -13.67 -24.01 -5.19
N SER A 239 -14.45 -24.93 -4.60
CA SER A 239 -15.44 -25.73 -5.32
C SER A 239 -16.38 -24.82 -6.13
N LEU A 240 -16.32 -24.98 -7.45
CA LEU A 240 -17.21 -24.30 -8.38
C LEU A 240 -18.62 -24.89 -8.25
N SER A 241 -19.66 -24.09 -8.52
CA SER A 241 -21.00 -24.66 -8.69
C SER A 241 -21.07 -25.45 -9.99
N VAL A 242 -22.05 -26.35 -10.12
CA VAL A 242 -22.27 -27.16 -11.32
C VAL A 242 -22.40 -26.29 -12.58
N GLU A 243 -23.00 -25.10 -12.44
CA GLU A 243 -23.15 -24.15 -13.54
C GLU A 243 -21.79 -23.58 -13.99
N TYR A 244 -20.89 -23.30 -13.06
CA TYR A 244 -19.54 -22.85 -13.41
C TYR A 244 -18.69 -23.98 -14.00
N GLU A 245 -18.87 -25.22 -13.57
CA GLU A 245 -18.25 -26.39 -14.20
C GLU A 245 -18.70 -26.54 -15.66
N ASN A 246 -20.00 -26.34 -15.94
CA ASN A 246 -20.51 -26.37 -17.32
C ASN A 246 -19.89 -25.28 -18.20
N ILE A 247 -19.70 -24.07 -17.68
CA ILE A 247 -19.00 -23.00 -18.41
C ILE A 247 -17.53 -23.37 -18.63
N LEU A 248 -16.87 -23.95 -17.62
CA LEU A 248 -15.49 -24.38 -17.71
C LEU A 248 -15.31 -25.46 -18.78
N CYS A 249 -16.20 -26.46 -18.84
CA CYS A 249 -16.19 -27.50 -19.87
C CYS A 249 -16.31 -26.90 -21.29
N ARG A 250 -17.20 -25.90 -21.46
CA ARG A 250 -17.34 -25.18 -22.76
C ARG A 250 -16.09 -24.37 -23.10
N ALA A 251 -15.49 -23.70 -22.11
CA ALA A 251 -14.26 -22.97 -22.32
C ALA A 251 -13.12 -23.93 -22.72
N TRP A 252 -13.04 -25.11 -22.10
CA TRP A 252 -12.09 -26.15 -22.49
C TRP A 252 -12.30 -26.62 -23.91
N SER A 253 -13.54 -26.89 -24.34
CA SER A 253 -13.82 -27.33 -25.72
C SER A 253 -13.48 -26.29 -26.79
N ILE A 254 -13.31 -25.02 -26.42
CA ILE A 254 -12.84 -23.96 -27.34
C ILE A 254 -11.32 -23.97 -27.47
N VAL A 255 -10.61 -24.37 -26.41
CA VAL A 255 -9.15 -24.31 -26.30
C VAL A 255 -8.50 -25.59 -26.78
N THR A 256 -9.05 -26.75 -26.46
CA THR A 256 -8.50 -28.06 -26.85
C THR A 256 -8.99 -28.48 -28.22
N VAL A 257 -8.12 -29.13 -28.99
CA VAL A 257 -8.48 -29.88 -30.19
C VAL A 257 -8.55 -31.35 -29.74
N GLU A 258 -9.75 -31.93 -29.83
CA GLU A 258 -10.20 -33.32 -29.56
C GLU A 258 -9.27 -34.29 -28.75
N ASP A 259 -9.88 -34.93 -27.73
CA ASP A 259 -9.45 -36.15 -26.99
C ASP A 259 -8.31 -36.13 -25.95
N GLU A 260 -7.74 -34.99 -25.57
CA GLU A 260 -6.78 -34.96 -24.44
C GLU A 260 -7.47 -34.89 -23.05
N GLU A 261 -7.23 -35.89 -22.19
CA GLU A 261 -7.71 -35.94 -20.80
C GLU A 261 -7.15 -34.80 -19.91
N LYS A 262 -6.01 -34.19 -20.29
CA LYS A 262 -5.40 -33.09 -19.54
C LYS A 262 -4.80 -32.04 -20.49
N PRO A 263 -5.11 -30.75 -20.26
CA PRO A 263 -4.60 -29.67 -21.10
C PRO A 263 -3.11 -29.45 -20.90
N ASP A 264 -2.32 -29.53 -21.98
CA ASP A 264 -0.93 -29.12 -21.98
C ASP A 264 -0.79 -27.59 -22.06
N PHE A 265 -0.66 -26.96 -20.89
CA PHE A 265 -0.43 -25.51 -20.79
C PHE A 265 0.87 -25.05 -21.47
N GLY A 266 1.86 -25.93 -21.67
CA GLY A 266 3.07 -25.63 -22.42
C GLY A 266 2.77 -25.47 -23.91
N ALA A 267 2.07 -26.44 -24.51
CA ALA A 267 1.65 -26.38 -25.91
C ALA A 267 0.70 -25.21 -26.19
N ILE A 268 -0.24 -24.93 -25.27
CA ILE A 268 -1.13 -23.77 -25.35
C ILE A 268 -0.31 -22.47 -25.29
N PHE A 269 0.66 -22.37 -24.38
CA PHE A 269 1.55 -21.21 -24.29
C PHE A 269 2.32 -20.99 -25.59
N ASP A 270 2.92 -22.04 -26.15
CA ASP A 270 3.74 -21.92 -27.37
C ASP A 270 2.87 -21.51 -28.57
N THR A 271 1.65 -22.02 -28.65
CA THR A 271 0.65 -21.60 -29.65
C THR A 271 0.30 -20.12 -29.50
N LEU A 272 0.04 -19.64 -28.27
CA LEU A 272 -0.21 -18.22 -28.06
C LEU A 272 1.03 -17.39 -28.36
N TRP A 273 2.22 -17.84 -27.97
CA TRP A 273 3.48 -17.13 -28.15
C TRP A 273 3.80 -16.88 -29.62
N THR A 274 3.57 -17.85 -30.51
CA THR A 274 3.76 -17.67 -31.96
C THR A 274 2.83 -16.60 -32.55
N ALA A 275 1.70 -16.33 -31.91
CA ALA A 275 0.74 -15.29 -32.29
C ALA A 275 0.93 -13.95 -31.53
N SER A 276 2.04 -13.78 -30.79
CA SER A 276 2.30 -12.57 -29.99
C SER A 276 2.70 -11.35 -30.80
N ASP A 277 3.13 -11.52 -32.05
CA ASP A 277 3.61 -10.43 -32.89
C ASP A 277 2.51 -9.40 -33.20
N GLY A 278 2.79 -8.13 -32.90
CA GLY A 278 1.86 -7.01 -33.10
C GLY A 278 0.74 -6.88 -32.06
N ARG A 279 0.65 -7.78 -31.06
CA ARG A 279 -0.37 -7.68 -30.00
C ARG A 279 0.01 -6.60 -28.97
N GLN A 280 -0.93 -5.71 -28.67
CA GLN A 280 -0.76 -4.64 -27.66
C GLN A 280 -1.82 -4.69 -26.55
N ASP A 281 -2.76 -5.63 -26.61
CA ASP A 281 -3.87 -5.70 -25.67
C ASP A 281 -3.46 -6.29 -24.33
N LEU A 282 -3.90 -5.63 -23.25
CA LEU A 282 -3.61 -6.03 -21.87
C LEU A 282 -4.11 -7.45 -21.56
N GLN A 283 -5.28 -7.82 -22.08
CA GLN A 283 -5.89 -9.13 -21.84
C GLN A 283 -4.97 -10.27 -22.27
N TYR A 284 -4.44 -10.21 -23.50
CA TYR A 284 -3.50 -11.20 -24.02
C TYR A 284 -2.22 -11.27 -23.18
N TRP A 285 -1.58 -10.13 -22.90
CA TRP A 285 -0.31 -10.13 -22.18
C TRP A 285 -0.45 -10.55 -20.72
N ALA A 286 -1.55 -10.19 -20.06
CA ALA A 286 -1.86 -10.67 -18.71
C ALA A 286 -2.11 -12.18 -18.69
N LEU A 287 -2.78 -12.73 -19.71
CA LEU A 287 -2.93 -14.17 -19.86
C LEU A 287 -1.57 -14.85 -20.06
N MET A 288 -0.70 -14.32 -20.93
CA MET A 288 0.65 -14.85 -21.15
C MET A 288 1.50 -14.83 -19.87
N ALA A 289 1.43 -13.74 -19.11
CA ALA A 289 2.03 -13.62 -17.78
C ALA A 289 1.55 -14.74 -16.85
N HIS A 290 0.22 -14.91 -16.73
CA HIS A 290 -0.37 -15.94 -15.88
C HIS A 290 0.06 -17.36 -16.29
N MET A 291 0.00 -17.68 -17.58
CA MET A 291 0.41 -18.98 -18.09
C MET A 291 1.91 -19.24 -17.90
N SER A 292 2.78 -18.24 -18.08
CA SER A 292 4.21 -18.40 -17.83
C SER A 292 4.49 -18.78 -16.37
N ALA A 293 3.75 -18.19 -15.43
CA ALA A 293 3.84 -18.55 -14.02
C ALA A 293 3.33 -19.97 -13.75
N LEU A 294 2.26 -20.42 -14.43
CA LEU A 294 1.76 -21.80 -14.33
C LEU A 294 2.79 -22.80 -14.87
N VAL A 295 3.34 -22.57 -16.07
CA VAL A 295 4.34 -23.46 -16.67
C VAL A 295 5.61 -23.54 -15.83
N LEU A 296 6.08 -22.41 -15.29
CA LEU A 296 7.24 -22.40 -14.39
C LEU A 296 7.03 -23.31 -13.19
N THR A 297 5.82 -23.36 -12.61
CA THR A 297 5.53 -24.23 -11.48
C THR A 297 5.52 -25.72 -11.84
N THR A 298 5.23 -26.08 -13.09
CA THR A 298 5.14 -27.48 -13.53
C THR A 298 6.46 -28.01 -14.10
N THR A 299 7.14 -27.24 -14.95
CA THR A 299 8.35 -27.70 -15.67
C THR A 299 9.65 -27.17 -15.07
N ARG A 300 9.60 -26.12 -14.23
CA ARG A 300 10.75 -25.31 -13.79
C ARG A 300 11.54 -24.65 -14.93
N ASP A 301 10.99 -24.62 -16.14
CA ASP A 301 11.61 -23.96 -17.28
C ASP A 301 11.36 -22.44 -17.23
N CYS A 302 12.43 -21.66 -17.00
CA CYS A 302 12.36 -20.20 -16.99
C CYS A 302 12.34 -19.58 -18.39
N SER A 303 12.53 -20.33 -19.49
CA SER A 303 12.65 -19.77 -20.86
C SER A 303 11.42 -18.95 -21.26
N ARG A 304 10.22 -19.51 -21.03
CA ARG A 304 8.93 -18.86 -21.32
C ARG A 304 8.69 -17.62 -20.46
N LEU A 305 9.06 -17.68 -19.18
CA LEU A 305 9.02 -16.52 -18.28
C LEU A 305 9.93 -15.40 -18.81
N ILE A 306 11.17 -15.73 -19.18
CA ILE A 306 12.15 -14.77 -19.72
C ILE A 306 11.58 -14.10 -20.97
N SER A 307 11.00 -14.89 -21.89
CA SER A 307 10.41 -14.37 -23.12
C SER A 307 9.28 -13.35 -22.85
N VAL A 308 8.35 -13.67 -21.93
CA VAL A 308 7.28 -12.73 -21.55
C VAL A 308 7.84 -11.47 -20.90
N VAL A 309 8.80 -11.60 -19.98
CA VAL A 309 9.42 -10.45 -19.32
C VAL A 309 10.05 -9.50 -20.33
N LEU A 310 10.79 -10.03 -21.31
CA LEU A 310 11.51 -9.22 -22.30
C LEU A 310 10.59 -8.55 -23.32
N LYS A 311 9.42 -9.14 -23.63
CA LYS A 311 8.51 -8.63 -24.67
C LYS A 311 7.34 -7.81 -24.14
N ALA A 312 6.90 -8.05 -22.89
CA ALA A 312 5.68 -7.47 -22.35
C ALA A 312 5.89 -6.32 -21.36
N ILE A 313 7.05 -6.27 -20.70
CA ILE A 313 7.33 -5.29 -19.65
C ILE A 313 8.24 -4.19 -20.24
N PRO A 314 7.92 -2.90 -20.02
CA PRO A 314 6.80 -2.37 -19.22
C PRO A 314 5.51 -2.10 -20.03
N ASP A 315 5.55 -2.28 -21.35
CA ASP A 315 4.58 -1.63 -22.26
C ASP A 315 3.17 -2.24 -22.25
N HIS A 316 3.04 -3.50 -21.83
CA HIS A 316 1.79 -4.24 -21.95
C HIS A 316 1.23 -4.80 -20.64
N LEU A 317 2.02 -4.76 -19.57
CA LEU A 317 1.64 -5.31 -18.27
C LEU A 317 1.69 -4.25 -17.18
N PRO A 318 0.63 -4.09 -16.37
CA PRO A 318 0.65 -3.19 -15.24
C PRO A 318 1.61 -3.69 -14.15
N PRO A 319 2.11 -2.79 -13.29
CA PRO A 319 2.96 -3.14 -12.15
C PRO A 319 2.44 -4.28 -11.28
N ALA A 320 1.12 -4.37 -11.07
CA ALA A 320 0.47 -5.42 -10.29
C ALA A 320 0.75 -6.84 -10.83
N LEU A 321 0.98 -6.98 -12.14
CA LEU A 321 1.29 -8.26 -12.79
C LEU A 321 2.77 -8.39 -13.12
N SER A 322 3.43 -7.29 -13.51
CA SER A 322 4.84 -7.32 -13.90
C SER A 322 5.78 -7.53 -12.70
N VAL A 323 5.49 -6.93 -11.54
CA VAL A 323 6.37 -7.02 -10.36
C VAL A 323 6.53 -8.48 -9.88
N PRO A 324 5.45 -9.26 -9.66
CA PRO A 324 5.59 -10.67 -9.27
C PRO A 324 6.32 -11.54 -10.31
N LEU A 325 6.18 -11.22 -11.61
CA LEU A 325 6.93 -11.92 -12.66
C LEU A 325 8.42 -11.58 -12.61
N LEU A 326 8.75 -10.30 -12.38
CA LEU A 326 10.13 -9.86 -12.25
C LEU A 326 10.81 -10.39 -10.99
N GLU A 327 10.07 -10.55 -9.89
CA GLU A 327 10.57 -11.24 -8.69
C GLU A 327 11.02 -12.66 -9.03
N LYS A 328 10.17 -13.45 -9.70
CA LYS A 328 10.51 -14.80 -10.18
C LYS A 328 11.64 -14.80 -11.21
N TYR A 329 11.68 -13.81 -12.09
CA TYR A 329 12.75 -13.67 -13.07
C TYR A 329 14.11 -13.45 -12.41
N LEU A 330 14.18 -12.58 -11.39
CA LEU A 330 15.42 -12.33 -10.64
C LEU A 330 15.84 -13.55 -9.82
N GLU A 331 14.90 -14.39 -9.37
CA GLU A 331 15.23 -15.70 -8.80
C GLU A 331 15.91 -16.62 -9.83
N CYS A 332 15.43 -16.65 -11.08
CA CYS A 332 16.06 -17.39 -12.17
C CYS A 332 17.38 -16.74 -12.65
N ARG A 333 17.51 -15.41 -12.57
CA ARG A 333 18.65 -14.62 -13.09
C ARG A 333 19.06 -13.51 -12.12
N PRO A 334 19.77 -13.85 -11.02
CA PRO A 334 20.07 -12.90 -9.94
C PRO A 334 21.04 -11.77 -10.31
N VAL A 335 21.79 -11.91 -11.41
CA VAL A 335 22.80 -10.93 -11.85
C VAL A 335 22.27 -10.00 -12.95
N ALA A 336 21.01 -10.17 -13.38
CA ALA A 336 20.44 -9.35 -14.44
C ALA A 336 20.23 -7.89 -13.97
N ARG A 337 20.79 -6.94 -14.71
CA ARG A 337 20.41 -5.54 -14.57
C ARG A 337 19.12 -5.30 -15.33
N LEU A 338 18.12 -4.77 -14.64
CA LEU A 338 16.81 -4.47 -15.21
C LEU A 338 16.69 -2.96 -15.45
N GLU A 339 16.53 -2.57 -16.71
CA GLU A 339 16.32 -1.17 -17.12
C GLU A 339 14.83 -0.88 -17.30
N TYR A 340 14.03 -1.16 -16.26
CA TYR A 340 12.58 -0.92 -16.27
C TYR A 340 12.21 0.33 -15.45
N PRO A 341 11.05 0.96 -15.72
CA PRO A 341 10.54 2.03 -14.88
C PRO A 341 10.37 1.57 -13.42
N LEU A 342 10.62 2.49 -12.47
CA LEU A 342 10.60 2.19 -11.03
C LEU A 342 9.31 1.53 -10.55
N SER A 343 8.17 1.84 -11.17
CA SER A 343 6.87 1.26 -10.84
C SER A 343 6.81 -0.25 -11.09
N HIS A 344 7.54 -0.77 -12.08
CA HIS A 344 7.57 -2.19 -12.43
C HIS A 344 8.68 -2.95 -11.71
N LEU A 345 9.68 -2.28 -11.16
CA LEU A 345 10.77 -2.94 -10.46
C LEU A 345 10.29 -3.52 -9.11
N PRO A 346 10.62 -4.79 -8.82
CA PRO A 346 10.48 -5.35 -7.48
C PRO A 346 11.16 -4.48 -6.44
N LEU A 347 10.65 -4.50 -5.20
CA LEU A 347 11.14 -3.63 -4.14
C LEU A 347 12.67 -3.75 -3.99
N VAL A 348 13.20 -4.98 -3.95
CA VAL A 348 14.64 -5.26 -3.81
C VAL A 348 15.50 -4.71 -4.95
N ALA A 349 14.94 -4.49 -6.14
CA ALA A 349 15.63 -3.96 -7.31
C ALA A 349 15.53 -2.43 -7.42
N GLN A 350 14.72 -1.78 -6.57
CA GLN A 350 14.57 -0.32 -6.60
C GLN A 350 15.76 0.38 -5.92
N PRO A 351 16.10 1.61 -6.34
CA PRO A 351 17.12 2.43 -5.69
C PRO A 351 16.85 2.58 -4.20
N LEU A 352 17.93 2.59 -3.41
CA LEU A 352 17.86 2.65 -1.95
C LEU A 352 17.10 3.90 -1.45
N SER A 353 17.27 5.03 -2.12
CA SER A 353 16.56 6.29 -1.81
C SER A 353 15.05 6.18 -1.99
N VAL A 354 14.59 5.50 -3.04
CA VAL A 354 13.17 5.27 -3.34
C VAL A 354 12.56 4.33 -2.31
N ARG A 355 13.25 3.24 -1.97
CA ARG A 355 12.84 2.33 -0.90
C ARG A 355 12.75 3.00 0.45
N LEU A 356 13.74 3.84 0.80
CA LEU A 356 13.72 4.61 2.05
C LEU A 356 12.52 5.58 2.09
N GLN A 357 12.25 6.29 1.00
CA GLN A 357 11.10 7.18 0.92
C GLN A 357 9.78 6.40 1.08
N ARG A 358 9.62 5.30 0.35
CA ARG A 358 8.46 4.42 0.44
C ARG A 358 8.28 3.87 1.87
N TRP A 359 9.33 3.33 2.46
CA TRP A 359 9.33 2.82 3.83
C TRP A 359 8.94 3.91 4.84
N THR A 360 9.48 5.13 4.70
CA THR A 360 9.15 6.26 5.57
C THR A 360 7.68 6.68 5.43
N ARG A 361 7.15 6.74 4.20
CA ARG A 361 5.75 7.06 3.91
C ARG A 361 4.80 5.99 4.42
N GLU A 362 5.16 4.72 4.21
CA GLU A 362 4.41 3.55 4.68
C GLU A 362 4.52 3.34 6.21
N GLY A 363 5.19 4.25 6.90
CA GLY A 363 4.90 4.56 8.29
C GLY A 363 5.46 3.56 9.29
N PRO A 364 6.77 3.63 9.62
CA PRO A 364 7.12 3.56 11.01
C PRO A 364 6.43 4.70 11.77
N ARG A 365 6.17 5.88 11.19
CA ARG A 365 5.71 7.04 11.96
C ARG A 365 4.20 6.98 12.23
N MET A 366 3.79 7.07 13.50
CA MET A 366 2.42 7.41 13.89
C MET A 366 2.41 8.64 14.77
N ALA A 367 1.45 9.53 14.50
CA ALA A 367 1.08 10.58 15.43
C ALA A 367 0.16 9.94 16.49
N GLY A 368 0.75 9.24 17.47
CA GLY A 368 0.03 8.44 18.46
C GLY A 368 -0.72 9.29 19.49
N HIS A 369 -1.63 8.66 20.22
CA HIS A 369 -2.19 9.23 21.45
C HIS A 369 -1.15 9.18 22.57
N LEU A 370 -1.18 10.19 23.46
CA LEU A 370 -0.29 10.25 24.62
C LEU A 370 -0.52 9.01 25.50
N TYR A 371 0.49 8.15 25.62
CA TYR A 371 0.49 7.08 26.62
C TYR A 371 0.82 7.69 27.97
N ARG A 372 -0.06 7.52 28.97
CA ARG A 372 0.31 7.77 30.37
C ARG A 372 1.28 6.69 30.80
N ILE A 373 2.56 7.03 30.76
CA ILE A 373 3.63 6.15 31.21
C ILE A 373 3.85 6.43 32.70
N PRO A 374 4.19 5.40 33.50
CA PRO A 374 4.42 5.60 34.91
C PRO A 374 5.44 6.70 35.17
N PRO A 375 5.28 7.41 36.28
CA PRO A 375 6.16 8.50 36.65
C PRO A 375 7.63 8.08 36.80
N GLY A 376 8.56 8.81 36.17
CA GLY A 376 10.01 8.62 36.30
C GLY A 376 10.79 8.77 34.98
N PRO A 377 12.14 8.79 35.02
CA PRO A 377 12.96 8.72 33.81
C PRO A 377 12.68 7.40 33.06
N PRO A 378 12.63 7.41 31.71
CA PRO A 378 12.31 6.23 30.94
C PRO A 378 13.42 5.18 31.10
N THR A 379 13.15 4.10 31.83
CA THR A 379 14.06 2.95 31.92
C THR A 379 14.04 2.14 30.62
N ILE A 380 15.11 1.38 30.35
CA ILE A 380 15.15 0.44 29.21
C ILE A 380 13.93 -0.50 29.22
N ALA A 381 13.51 -0.97 30.40
CA ALA A 381 12.33 -1.83 30.53
C ALA A 381 11.01 -1.11 30.16
N ALA A 382 10.85 0.16 30.54
CA ALA A 382 9.68 0.96 30.18
C ALA A 382 9.64 1.27 28.67
N LEU A 383 10.79 1.64 28.09
CA LEU A 383 10.95 1.84 26.65
C LEU A 383 10.66 0.55 25.88
N HIS A 384 11.18 -0.57 26.35
CA HIS A 384 10.95 -1.89 25.77
C HIS A 384 9.46 -2.22 25.77
N MET A 385 8.77 -1.99 26.89
CA MET A 385 7.33 -2.19 26.98
C MET A 385 6.57 -1.39 25.92
N ILE A 386 6.93 -0.12 25.68
CA ILE A 386 6.29 0.72 24.64
C ILE A 386 6.58 0.21 23.24
N VAL A 387 7.80 -0.28 22.97
CA VAL A 387 8.19 -0.90 21.70
C VAL A 387 7.42 -2.21 21.45
N GLU A 388 7.10 -2.95 22.51
CA GLU A 388 6.44 -4.25 22.46
C GLU A 388 4.90 -4.18 22.46
N GLN A 389 4.32 -3.13 23.05
CA GLN A 389 2.87 -3.00 23.27
C GLN A 389 1.97 -2.69 22.06
N PRO A 390 2.41 -2.20 20.88
CA PRO A 390 1.51 -1.92 19.78
C PRO A 390 0.67 -3.14 19.29
N TYR A 391 1.03 -4.38 19.68
CA TYR A 391 0.21 -5.56 19.46
C TYR A 391 -1.11 -5.61 20.25
N ARG A 392 -1.22 -4.92 21.39
CA ARG A 392 -2.33 -5.15 22.34
C ARG A 392 -3.55 -4.25 22.14
N TYR A 393 -3.44 -3.16 21.38
CA TYR A 393 -4.47 -2.10 21.39
C TYR A 393 -4.93 -1.64 20.00
N HIS A 394 -4.50 -2.29 18.93
CA HIS A 394 -5.08 -2.05 17.61
C HIS A 394 -6.37 -2.85 17.41
N SER A 395 -7.38 -2.18 16.84
CA SER A 395 -8.72 -2.68 16.52
C SER A 395 -8.70 -4.12 15.96
N PRO A 396 -9.70 -4.97 16.22
CA PRO A 396 -9.83 -6.31 15.63
C PRO A 396 -9.63 -6.37 14.10
N LEU A 397 -9.85 -5.24 13.40
CA LEU A 397 -9.61 -5.08 11.96
C LEU A 397 -8.12 -5.02 11.56
N SER A 398 -7.18 -4.80 12.48
CA SER A 398 -5.73 -4.80 12.20
C SER A 398 -5.10 -6.19 12.12
N ARG A 399 -5.90 -7.26 12.28
CA ARG A 399 -5.45 -8.66 12.13
C ARG A 399 -5.01 -9.02 10.71
N ILE A 400 -5.38 -8.20 9.72
CA ILE A 400 -5.10 -8.45 8.29
C ILE A 400 -3.68 -7.97 7.89
N SER A 401 -3.04 -7.10 8.69
CA SER A 401 -1.61 -6.77 8.55
C SER A 401 -1.13 -6.10 9.85
N PRO A 402 -0.42 -6.79 10.77
CA PRO A 402 0.10 -6.17 11.98
C PRO A 402 1.27 -5.26 11.61
N ARG A 403 0.96 -4.05 11.12
CA ARG A 403 1.95 -3.00 10.89
C ARG A 403 2.11 -2.23 12.19
N MET A 404 3.30 -2.33 12.80
CA MET A 404 3.64 -1.46 13.93
C MET A 404 4.11 -0.10 13.44
N ALA A 405 3.65 0.94 14.12
CA ALA A 405 4.15 2.28 13.93
C ALA A 405 4.79 2.79 15.24
N LEU A 406 6.04 3.23 15.13
CA LEU A 406 6.75 4.09 16.06
C LEU A 406 5.95 5.36 16.40
N PRO A 407 5.68 5.61 17.69
CA PRO A 407 5.09 6.86 18.14
C PRO A 407 6.17 7.94 18.25
N LEU A 408 6.57 8.53 17.12
CA LEU A 408 7.67 9.51 17.08
C LEU A 408 7.38 10.81 17.84
N ASN A 409 6.11 11.11 18.04
CA ASN A 409 5.63 12.33 18.71
C ASN A 409 5.28 12.08 20.19
N LEU A 410 5.59 10.90 20.73
CA LEU A 410 5.36 10.60 22.14
C LEU A 410 6.33 11.41 23.00
N VAL A 411 5.78 12.12 23.98
CA VAL A 411 6.53 12.92 24.94
C VAL A 411 6.24 12.38 26.32
N PHE A 412 7.28 12.01 27.04
CA PHE A 412 7.24 11.73 28.46
C PHE A 412 7.25 13.05 29.21
N GLU A 413 6.37 13.17 30.20
CA GLU A 413 6.50 14.21 31.21
C GLU A 413 7.21 13.59 32.39
N GLU A 414 8.36 14.15 32.78
CA GLU A 414 8.98 13.77 34.03
C GLU A 414 8.09 14.32 35.17
N PRO A 415 7.56 13.44 36.03
CA PRO A 415 6.72 13.84 37.13
C PRO A 415 7.58 13.93 38.37
N TYR A 416 8.02 15.13 38.73
CA TYR A 416 8.75 15.27 39.97
C TYR A 416 8.24 16.42 40.83
N LEU A 417 7.92 16.03 42.07
CA LEU A 417 8.39 16.66 43.31
C LEU A 417 8.65 18.16 43.17
N ASP A 418 7.62 18.95 43.49
CA ASP A 418 7.63 20.38 43.85
C ASP A 418 8.42 21.40 42.98
N SER A 419 9.07 20.98 41.90
CA SER A 419 9.78 21.89 41.00
C SER A 419 8.83 22.44 39.95
N THR A 420 8.87 23.76 39.74
CA THR A 420 8.08 24.46 38.71
C THR A 420 8.55 24.14 37.28
N ASP A 421 9.64 23.39 37.12
CA ASP A 421 10.26 23.07 35.84
C ASP A 421 9.97 21.61 35.42
N ARG A 422 8.87 21.42 34.68
CA ARG A 422 8.56 20.11 34.09
C ARG A 422 9.51 19.85 32.92
N GLN A 423 10.38 18.85 33.05
CA GLN A 423 11.17 18.37 31.92
C GLN A 423 10.33 17.43 31.04
N HIS A 424 10.43 17.63 29.72
CA HIS A 424 9.76 16.83 28.70
C HIS A 424 10.79 16.05 27.91
N PHE A 425 10.73 14.73 27.95
CA PHE A 425 11.60 13.86 27.15
C PHE A 425 10.84 13.33 25.95
N ARG A 426 11.45 13.35 24.76
CA ARG A 426 10.84 12.74 23.57
C ARG A 426 11.16 11.26 23.52
N PHE A 427 10.19 10.46 23.08
CA PHE A 427 10.37 9.02 22.88
C PHE A 427 11.52 8.68 21.95
N THR A 428 11.66 9.45 20.86
CA THR A 428 12.76 9.24 19.91
C THR A 428 14.12 9.46 20.56
N ASP A 429 14.27 10.56 21.31
CA ASP A 429 15.52 10.90 21.99
C ASP A 429 15.85 9.89 23.10
N ALA A 430 14.84 9.42 23.85
CA ALA A 430 15.01 8.39 24.88
C ALA A 430 15.44 7.03 24.31
N ILE A 431 14.85 6.59 23.19
CA ILE A 431 15.24 5.32 22.53
C ILE A 431 16.68 5.41 22.01
N LEU A 432 17.06 6.55 21.42
CA LEU A 432 18.41 6.72 20.88
C LEU A 432 19.46 6.76 22.00
N ALA A 433 19.20 7.48 23.09
CA ALA A 433 20.08 7.50 24.26
C ALA A 433 20.25 6.09 24.87
N ALA A 434 19.15 5.35 25.02
CA ALA A 434 19.19 3.96 25.51
C ALA A 434 19.98 3.04 24.56
N ALA A 435 19.83 3.22 23.24
CA ALA A 435 20.59 2.45 22.25
C ALA A 435 22.09 2.74 22.32
N GLU A 436 22.50 3.99 22.51
CA GLU A 436 23.90 4.37 22.72
C GLU A 436 24.48 3.72 23.99
N GLU A 437 23.73 3.74 25.10
CA GLU A 437 24.13 3.09 26.35
C GLU A 437 24.31 1.57 26.18
N ILE A 438 23.40 0.92 25.45
CA ILE A 438 23.50 -0.51 25.12
C ILE A 438 24.75 -0.80 24.28
N LEU A 439 25.03 0.03 23.27
CA LEU A 439 26.20 -0.13 22.40
C LEU A 439 27.52 0.02 23.17
N LEU A 440 27.60 1.01 24.07
CA LEU A 440 28.77 1.27 24.91
C LEU A 440 29.00 0.16 25.95
N SER A 441 27.93 -0.29 26.62
CA SER A 441 28.01 -1.34 27.64
C SER A 441 28.25 -2.74 27.07
N ARG A 442 27.98 -2.95 25.78
CA ARG A 442 28.04 -4.26 25.08
C ARG A 442 27.15 -5.34 25.72
N SER A 443 26.20 -4.96 26.57
CA SER A 443 25.28 -5.87 27.27
C SER A 443 24.00 -6.06 26.46
N ILE A 444 24.03 -6.99 25.51
CA ILE A 444 22.89 -7.23 24.63
C ILE A 444 21.97 -8.30 25.22
N THR A 445 20.82 -7.87 25.73
CA THR A 445 19.70 -8.74 26.13
C THR A 445 18.62 -8.77 25.04
N SER A 446 17.59 -9.59 25.20
CA SER A 446 16.40 -9.56 24.33
C SER A 446 15.75 -8.17 24.31
N GLN A 447 15.64 -7.52 25.47
CA GLN A 447 15.08 -6.17 25.59
C GLN A 447 15.97 -5.15 24.88
N SER A 448 17.28 -5.24 25.12
CA SER A 448 18.26 -4.37 24.46
C SER A 448 18.17 -4.48 22.94
N LEU A 449 17.95 -5.68 22.40
CA LEU A 449 17.81 -5.91 20.96
C LEU A 449 16.56 -5.23 20.38
N SER A 450 15.41 -5.33 21.04
CA SER A 450 14.20 -4.61 20.61
C SER A 450 14.42 -3.09 20.61
N ILE A 451 15.12 -2.54 21.61
CA ILE A 451 15.49 -1.11 21.64
C ILE A 451 16.44 -0.76 20.50
N LEU A 452 17.45 -1.58 20.22
CA LEU A 452 18.38 -1.36 19.11
C LEU A 452 17.64 -1.37 17.76
N ILE A 453 16.79 -2.37 17.50
CA ILE A 453 16.00 -2.42 16.26
C ILE A 453 15.06 -1.20 16.16
N ALA A 454 14.45 -0.80 17.28
CA ALA A 454 13.60 0.39 17.32
C ALA A 454 14.37 1.67 16.99
N SER A 455 15.59 1.78 17.52
CA SER A 455 16.50 2.88 17.25
C SER A 455 16.84 2.98 15.76
N TRP A 456 17.06 1.85 15.07
CA TRP A 456 17.38 1.85 13.63
C TRP A 456 16.28 2.46 12.79
N ALA A 457 15.03 2.16 13.10
CA ALA A 457 13.93 2.79 12.40
C ALA A 457 13.76 4.28 12.74
N ILE A 458 14.05 4.69 13.99
CA ILE A 458 14.09 6.13 14.33
C ILE A 458 15.19 6.83 13.53
N LEU A 459 16.39 6.25 13.46
CA LEU A 459 17.52 6.78 12.70
C LEU A 459 17.18 6.91 11.21
N LEU A 460 16.64 5.85 10.61
CA LEU A 460 16.18 5.87 9.21
C LEU A 460 15.13 6.97 8.98
N ALA A 461 14.13 7.04 9.86
CA ALA A 461 13.04 7.99 9.72
C ALA A 461 13.54 9.44 9.84
N GLU A 462 14.33 9.73 10.88
CA GLU A 462 14.90 11.07 11.15
C GLU A 462 16.14 11.40 10.30
N ARG A 463 16.60 10.47 9.46
CA ARG A 463 17.87 10.57 8.70
C ARG A 463 19.07 10.89 9.59
N ARG A 464 19.07 10.31 10.79
CA ARG A 464 20.16 10.43 11.77
C ARG A 464 21.15 9.30 11.57
N ARG A 465 22.38 9.52 12.06
CA ARG A 465 23.47 8.53 11.99
C ARG A 465 23.82 8.00 13.37
N MET A 466 24.19 6.72 13.44
CA MET A 466 24.71 6.00 14.61
C MET A 466 25.68 4.92 14.11
N ASP A 467 26.81 4.74 14.80
CA ASP A 467 27.76 3.69 14.44
C ASP A 467 27.19 2.30 14.79
N LEU A 468 26.81 1.54 13.76
CA LEU A 468 26.32 0.17 13.88
C LEU A 468 27.36 -0.88 13.47
N SER A 469 28.60 -0.49 13.18
CA SER A 469 29.67 -1.38 12.68
C SER A 469 30.00 -2.53 13.63
N SER A 470 29.78 -2.34 14.94
CA SER A 470 29.96 -3.38 15.96
C SER A 470 28.91 -4.49 15.90
N ILE A 471 27.75 -4.22 15.28
CA ILE A 471 26.61 -5.14 15.23
C ILE A 471 26.41 -5.72 13.82
N LEU A 472 26.44 -4.89 12.78
CA LEU A 472 26.16 -5.29 11.40
C LEU A 472 27.46 -5.48 10.60
N ARG A 473 27.43 -6.41 9.64
CA ARG A 473 28.53 -6.68 8.71
C ARG A 473 28.05 -6.48 7.27
N LEU A 474 28.95 -6.01 6.39
CA LEU A 474 28.62 -5.67 5.00
C LEU A 474 28.29 -6.89 4.12
N ASP A 475 28.84 -8.05 4.45
CA ASP A 475 28.74 -9.31 3.69
C ASP A 475 27.67 -10.27 4.26
N GLU A 476 26.88 -9.82 5.22
CA GLU A 476 25.97 -10.68 5.97
C GLU A 476 24.50 -10.50 5.52
N SER A 477 23.77 -11.62 5.40
CA SER A 477 22.31 -11.60 5.21
C SER A 477 21.59 -11.45 6.55
N TRP A 478 20.33 -11.00 6.56
CA TRP A 478 19.53 -10.94 7.80
C TRP A 478 19.43 -12.28 8.53
N ARG A 479 19.35 -13.40 7.79
CA ARG A 479 19.29 -14.73 8.39
C ARG A 479 20.62 -15.10 9.06
N ALA A 480 21.75 -14.78 8.44
CA ALA A 480 23.06 -15.01 9.03
C ALA A 480 23.27 -14.14 10.28
N TRP A 481 22.90 -12.85 10.19
CA TRP A 481 22.93 -11.92 11.31
C TRP A 481 22.07 -12.39 12.49
N ALA A 482 20.83 -12.82 12.21
CA ALA A 482 19.91 -13.32 13.21
C ALA A 482 20.45 -14.58 13.91
N LYS A 483 21.06 -15.53 13.17
CA LYS A 483 21.71 -16.71 13.75
C LYS A 483 22.88 -16.34 14.66
N ARG A 484 23.76 -15.43 14.21
CA ARG A 484 24.90 -14.95 14.99
C ARG A 484 24.46 -14.24 16.27
N THR A 485 23.41 -13.44 16.19
CA THR A 485 22.85 -12.70 17.32
C THR A 485 22.15 -13.64 18.32
N ALA A 486 21.35 -14.59 17.83
CA ALA A 486 20.71 -15.63 18.63
C ALA A 486 21.70 -16.59 19.32
N ALA A 487 22.93 -16.73 18.81
CA ALA A 487 23.96 -17.50 19.51
C ALA A 487 24.53 -16.77 20.75
N ARG A 488 24.35 -15.45 20.82
CA ARG A 488 24.88 -14.59 21.90
C ARG A 488 23.83 -14.21 22.94
N ILE A 489 22.55 -14.34 22.59
CA ILE A 489 21.40 -13.93 23.39
C ILE A 489 20.45 -15.13 23.45
N PRO A 490 19.86 -15.49 24.60
CA PRO A 490 18.94 -16.64 24.71
C PRO A 490 17.58 -16.38 24.04
N ILE A 491 17.59 -16.12 22.74
CA ILE A 491 16.43 -15.88 21.87
C ILE A 491 16.62 -16.64 20.56
N GLY A 492 15.52 -17.12 19.97
CA GLY A 492 15.59 -17.79 18.67
C GLY A 492 15.87 -16.80 17.52
N PRO A 493 16.55 -17.22 16.43
CA PRO A 493 16.81 -16.36 15.27
C PRO A 493 15.52 -15.85 14.61
N ASN A 494 14.43 -16.61 14.70
CA ASN A 494 13.12 -16.21 14.19
C ASN A 494 12.55 -14.99 14.93
N PHE A 495 12.83 -14.84 16.22
CA PHE A 495 12.40 -13.66 16.98
C PHE A 495 13.06 -12.39 16.44
N VAL A 496 14.36 -12.47 16.13
CA VAL A 496 15.14 -11.36 15.59
C VAL A 496 14.63 -10.94 14.21
N LEU A 497 14.44 -11.92 13.32
CA LEU A 497 13.89 -11.69 11.97
C LEU A 497 12.49 -11.09 12.03
N TYR A 498 11.64 -11.63 12.90
CA TYR A 498 10.30 -11.12 13.14
C TYR A 498 10.31 -9.66 13.59
N ARG A 499 11.23 -9.25 14.46
CA ARG A 499 11.36 -7.85 14.90
C ARG A 499 11.75 -6.91 13.75
N LEU A 500 12.66 -7.33 12.88
CA LEU A 500 13.00 -6.55 11.71
C LEU A 500 11.84 -6.43 10.72
N GLU A 501 11.10 -7.52 10.54
CA GLU A 501 9.98 -7.61 9.60
C GLU A 501 8.77 -6.81 10.09
N LEU A 502 8.54 -6.81 11.40
CA LEU A 502 7.52 -6.01 12.08
C LEU A 502 7.63 -4.52 11.75
N TRP A 503 8.86 -4.04 11.54
CA TRP A 503 9.18 -2.66 11.20
C TRP A 503 9.55 -2.53 9.72
N ARG A 504 9.38 -3.62 8.96
CA ARG A 504 9.65 -3.76 7.53
C ARG A 504 11.07 -3.35 7.13
N ILE A 505 12.02 -3.44 8.06
CA ILE A 505 13.43 -3.18 7.80
C ILE A 505 13.96 -4.30 6.91
N SER A 506 13.77 -5.56 7.31
CA SER A 506 14.29 -6.72 6.58
C SER A 506 13.65 -6.94 5.20
N THR A 507 12.46 -6.38 4.99
CA THR A 507 11.75 -6.44 3.70
C THR A 507 12.14 -5.31 2.76
N ASN A 508 12.65 -4.18 3.28
CA ASN A 508 13.03 -3.02 2.48
C ASN A 508 14.54 -2.87 2.31
N PHE A 509 15.36 -3.37 3.22
CA PHE A 509 16.81 -3.10 3.23
C PHE A 509 17.57 -4.38 3.55
N ALA A 510 18.74 -4.56 2.95
CA ALA A 510 19.76 -5.51 3.39
C ALA A 510 20.60 -4.90 4.54
N PRO A 511 21.34 -5.72 5.32
CA PRO A 511 22.20 -5.20 6.39
C PRO A 511 23.23 -4.16 5.93
N ALA A 512 23.86 -4.37 4.78
CA ALA A 512 24.82 -3.44 4.19
C ALA A 512 24.19 -2.09 3.82
N GLU A 513 22.96 -2.13 3.29
CA GLU A 513 22.21 -0.93 2.92
C GLU A 513 21.75 -0.17 4.16
N LEU A 514 21.38 -0.89 5.23
CA LEU A 514 21.08 -0.25 6.51
C LEU A 514 22.31 0.48 7.04
N LEU A 515 23.49 -0.14 7.02
CA LEU A 515 24.76 0.51 7.36
C LEU A 515 25.00 1.76 6.49
N GLU A 516 24.77 1.70 5.19
CA GLU A 516 24.89 2.87 4.30
C GLU A 516 23.93 4.01 4.69
N LEU A 517 22.72 3.67 5.14
CA LEU A 517 21.68 4.67 5.47
C LEU A 517 21.83 5.29 6.85
N VAL A 518 22.36 4.56 7.83
CA VAL A 518 22.41 5.02 9.23
C VAL A 518 23.80 5.08 9.84
N SER A 519 24.86 4.58 9.22
CA SER A 519 26.22 4.72 9.78
C SER A 519 26.84 6.10 9.50
N VAL A 520 27.68 6.57 10.41
CA VAL A 520 28.53 7.74 10.17
C VAL A 520 29.55 7.35 9.09
N PRO A 521 29.77 8.17 8.04
CA PRO A 521 30.83 7.89 7.07
C PRO A 521 32.18 7.90 7.80
N ASN A 522 32.95 6.83 7.63
CA ASN A 522 34.31 6.69 8.17
C ASN A 522 35.27 7.73 7.57
#